data_AF-A0A354XID8-F1
#
_entry.id   AF-A0A354XID8-F1
#
_cell.length_a   1.000
_cell.length_b   1.000
_cell.length_c   1.000
_cell.angle_alpha   90.00
_cell.angle_beta   90.00
_cell.angle_gamma   90.00
#
_symmetry.space_group_name_H-M   'P 1'
#
loop_
_entity.id
_entity.type
_entity.pdbx_description
1 polymer ?
#
loop_
_entity_poly.entity_id
_entity_poly.type
_entity_poly.pdbx_seq_one_letter_code
_entity_poly.pdbx_strand_id
1 'polypeptide(L)'
;FNPNISALSGYAQPLIAYRGDSHYGGGFAHLAEVWRKTRRPHLYAGDFDAKGVTLALDSGATHLLLPDMAWLSQYATPLHQPAGQLPYQRRLRQLHVSLPPQHPLRPYLTLLEKQRGLKQQWFEGELVAVGVG
;
A
#
# COMPACT_ATOMS: atom_id res chain seq x y z
N PHE A 1 -2.39 -0.52 16.09
CA PHE A 1 -2.13 0.78 15.42
C PHE A 1 -1.40 1.65 16.42
N ASN A 2 -0.13 1.99 16.17
CA ASN A 2 0.66 2.87 17.04
C ASN A 2 0.46 4.31 16.54
N PRO A 3 -0.05 5.24 17.38
CA PRO A 3 -0.24 6.63 16.95
C PRO A 3 1.09 7.37 16.69
N ASN A 4 2.22 6.84 17.15
CA ASN A 4 3.54 7.48 17.03
C ASN A 4 4.30 7.10 15.75
N ILE A 5 3.58 6.84 14.65
CA ILE A 5 4.23 6.64 13.36
C ILE A 5 4.67 8.01 12.83
N SER A 6 5.98 8.22 12.66
CA SER A 6 6.54 9.52 12.25
C SER A 6 5.93 10.04 10.94
N ALA A 7 5.70 9.15 9.96
CA ALA A 7 5.04 9.48 8.70
C ALA A 7 3.58 9.99 8.85
N LEU A 8 2.97 9.83 10.03
CA LEU A 8 1.64 10.33 10.35
C LEU A 8 1.64 11.63 11.16
N SER A 9 2.81 12.13 11.59
CA SER A 9 2.93 13.31 12.46
C SER A 9 2.29 14.59 11.90
N GLY A 10 2.21 14.72 10.57
CA GLY A 10 1.57 15.84 9.89
C GLY A 10 0.04 15.81 9.88
N TYR A 11 -0.60 14.72 10.36
CA TYR A 11 -2.06 14.57 10.37
C TYR A 11 -2.59 14.77 11.79
N ALA A 12 -3.06 15.99 12.09
CA ALA A 12 -3.54 16.33 13.44
C ALA A 12 -4.77 15.51 13.91
N GLN A 13 -5.67 15.16 12.98
CA GLN A 13 -6.89 14.40 13.26
C GLN A 13 -7.22 13.48 12.08
N PRO A 14 -6.52 12.34 11.94
CA PRO A 14 -6.74 11.43 10.83
C PRO A 14 -8.08 10.69 10.99
N LEU A 15 -8.82 10.54 9.90
CA LEU A 15 -9.91 9.57 9.83
C LEU A 15 -9.30 8.20 9.61
N ILE A 16 -9.48 7.30 10.57
CA ILE A 16 -9.07 5.89 10.44
C ILE A 16 -10.30 5.09 10.04
N ALA A 17 -10.24 4.47 8.87
CA ALA A 17 -11.31 3.62 8.37
C ALA A 17 -10.78 2.20 8.15
N TYR A 18 -11.52 1.21 8.68
CA TYR A 18 -11.28 -0.19 8.34
C TYR A 18 -12.00 -0.51 7.03
N ARG A 19 -11.27 -1.07 6.05
CA ARG A 19 -11.81 -1.37 4.71
C ARG A 19 -12.93 -2.41 4.74
N GLY A 20 -12.94 -3.28 5.75
CA GLY A 20 -13.80 -4.46 5.75
C GLY A 20 -13.23 -5.62 4.91
N ASP A 21 -13.86 -6.77 5.08
CA ASP A 21 -13.64 -7.96 4.28
C ASP A 21 -14.58 -7.98 3.05
N SER A 22 -14.80 -9.16 2.45
CA SER A 22 -15.71 -9.32 1.32
C SER A 22 -17.18 -9.07 1.66
N HIS A 23 -17.57 -9.16 2.93
CA HIS A 23 -18.94 -8.95 3.39
C HIS A 23 -19.18 -7.50 3.84
N TYR A 24 -18.18 -6.87 4.45
CA TYR A 24 -18.31 -5.53 5.05
C TYR A 24 -17.65 -4.40 4.23
N GLY A 25 -17.19 -4.67 3.01
CA GLY A 25 -16.43 -3.72 2.19
C GLY A 25 -17.21 -2.58 1.52
N GLY A 26 -18.54 -2.67 1.44
CA GLY A 26 -19.36 -1.72 0.67
C GLY A 26 -19.33 -0.29 1.21
N GLY A 27 -19.37 -0.11 2.53
CA GLY A 27 -19.34 1.20 3.17
C GLY A 27 -18.03 1.95 2.94
N PHE A 28 -16.90 1.24 2.95
CA PHE A 28 -15.60 1.82 2.66
C PHE A 28 -15.50 2.32 1.22
N ALA A 29 -16.06 1.58 0.25
CA ALA A 29 -16.02 1.99 -1.16
C ALA A 29 -16.68 3.36 -1.38
N HIS A 30 -17.83 3.59 -0.74
CA HIS A 30 -18.52 4.88 -0.80
C HIS A 30 -17.71 5.99 -0.11
N LEU A 31 -17.16 5.71 1.07
CA LEU A 31 -16.28 6.65 1.78
C LEU A 31 -15.07 7.03 0.91
N ALA A 32 -14.40 6.07 0.29
CA ALA A 32 -13.24 6.30 -0.56
C ALA A 32 -13.57 7.17 -1.78
N GLU A 33 -14.73 6.95 -2.40
CA GLU A 33 -15.19 7.77 -3.53
C GLU A 33 -15.40 9.24 -3.12
N VAL A 34 -16.10 9.47 -2.01
CA VAL A 34 -16.35 10.83 -1.51
C VAL A 34 -15.04 11.48 -1.03
N TRP A 35 -14.18 10.72 -0.35
CA TRP A 35 -12.88 11.21 0.13
C TRP A 35 -11.99 11.70 -1.02
N ARG A 36 -11.95 10.97 -2.14
CA ARG A 36 -11.18 11.35 -3.32
C ARG A 36 -11.57 12.74 -3.86
N LYS A 37 -12.85 13.11 -3.77
CA LYS A 37 -13.34 14.44 -4.21
C LYS A 37 -12.77 15.58 -3.35
N THR A 38 -12.38 15.29 -2.10
CA THR A 38 -11.77 16.28 -1.20
C THR A 38 -10.29 16.57 -1.52
N ARG A 39 -9.64 15.74 -2.35
CA ARG A 39 -8.19 15.77 -2.63
C ARG A 39 -7.29 15.68 -1.39
N ARG A 40 -7.84 15.28 -0.25
CA ARG A 40 -7.06 15.03 0.97
C ARG A 40 -6.26 13.73 0.82
N PRO A 41 -5.10 13.61 1.50
CA PRO A 41 -4.32 12.38 1.46
C PRO A 41 -5.14 11.15 1.91
N HIS A 42 -4.89 10.02 1.26
CA HIS A 42 -5.44 8.72 1.59
C HIS A 42 -4.28 7.74 1.68
N LEU A 43 -3.93 7.37 2.91
CA LEU A 43 -2.82 6.47 3.20
C LEU A 43 -3.37 5.06 3.41
N TYR A 44 -2.93 4.11 2.59
CA TYR A 44 -3.27 2.71 2.76
C TYR A 44 -2.27 2.03 3.70
N ALA A 45 -2.76 1.46 4.79
CA ALA A 45 -1.99 0.64 5.72
C ALA A 45 -2.54 -0.79 5.68
N GLY A 46 -1.80 -1.70 5.05
CA GLY A 46 -2.20 -3.09 4.85
C GLY A 46 -1.07 -3.93 4.27
N ASP A 47 -1.38 -5.16 3.87
CA ASP A 47 -0.39 -6.08 3.32
C ASP A 47 0.38 -5.48 2.14
N PHE A 48 1.70 -5.66 2.15
CA PHE A 48 2.56 -5.45 1.01
C PHE A 48 2.58 -6.73 0.15
N ASP A 49 1.49 -6.98 -0.55
CA ASP A 49 1.39 -8.03 -1.57
C ASP A 49 0.68 -7.48 -2.81
N ALA A 50 0.70 -8.21 -3.93
CA ALA A 50 0.20 -7.64 -5.18
C ALA A 50 -1.31 -7.31 -5.13
N LYS A 51 -2.12 -8.12 -4.44
CA LYS A 51 -3.54 -7.84 -4.22
C LYS A 51 -3.73 -6.63 -3.31
N GLY A 52 -3.00 -6.56 -2.19
CA GLY A 52 -3.05 -5.45 -1.23
C GLY A 52 -2.74 -4.12 -1.89
N VAL A 53 -1.64 -4.05 -2.66
CA VAL A 53 -1.29 -2.85 -3.41
C VAL A 53 -2.32 -2.53 -4.49
N THR A 54 -2.85 -3.53 -5.20
CA THR A 54 -3.91 -3.29 -6.20
C THR A 54 -5.17 -2.70 -5.54
N LEU A 55 -5.58 -3.20 -4.38
CA LEU A 55 -6.73 -2.68 -3.64
C LEU A 55 -6.51 -1.26 -3.12
N ALA A 56 -5.28 -0.92 -2.74
CA ALA A 56 -4.91 0.45 -2.40
C ALA A 56 -5.05 1.40 -3.60
N LEU A 57 -4.59 0.96 -4.77
CA LEU A 57 -4.74 1.75 -6.00
C LEU A 57 -6.21 1.91 -6.41
N ASP A 58 -7.01 0.86 -6.28
CA ASP A 58 -8.45 0.88 -6.60
C ASP A 58 -9.28 1.78 -5.69
N SER A 59 -8.90 1.88 -4.41
CA SER A 59 -9.54 2.79 -3.47
C SER A 59 -9.12 4.26 -3.67
N GLY A 60 -8.20 4.53 -4.60
CA GLY A 60 -7.65 5.86 -4.82
C GLY A 60 -6.74 6.31 -3.68
N ALA A 61 -6.01 5.38 -3.04
CA ALA A 61 -4.95 5.75 -2.12
C ALA A 61 -3.94 6.66 -2.82
N THR A 62 -3.48 7.69 -2.12
CA THR A 62 -2.42 8.58 -2.61
C THR A 62 -1.04 8.10 -2.15
N HIS A 63 -1.00 7.34 -1.05
CA HIS A 63 0.22 6.79 -0.49
C HIS A 63 0.01 5.38 0.06
N LEU A 64 1.06 4.57 0.04
CA LEU A 64 1.17 3.34 0.83
C LEU A 64 1.96 3.64 2.10
N LEU A 65 1.47 3.17 3.25
CA LEU A 65 2.20 3.22 4.51
C LEU A 65 2.94 1.89 4.68
N LEU A 66 4.25 1.90 4.42
CA LEU A 66 5.10 0.70 4.35
C LEU A 66 6.36 0.86 5.20
N PRO A 67 7.02 -0.24 5.61
CA PRO A 67 8.40 -0.16 6.09
C PRO A 67 9.29 0.47 5.01
N ASP A 68 10.38 1.11 5.43
CA ASP A 68 11.34 1.67 4.48
C ASP A 68 11.92 0.60 3.54
N MET A 69 12.40 1.05 2.38
CA MET A 69 12.84 0.15 1.32
C MET A 69 14.02 -0.73 1.73
N ALA A 70 14.95 -0.24 2.56
CA ALA A 70 16.10 -1.01 2.99
C ALA A 70 15.64 -2.17 3.88
N TRP A 71 14.80 -1.88 4.87
CA TRP A 71 14.21 -2.90 5.74
C TRP A 71 13.35 -3.88 4.93
N LEU A 72 12.42 -3.38 4.11
CA LEU A 72 11.52 -4.23 3.34
C LEU A 72 12.27 -5.16 2.37
N SER A 73 13.38 -4.70 1.79
CA SER A 73 14.22 -5.53 0.91
C SER A 73 14.83 -6.75 1.61
N GLN A 74 15.05 -6.67 2.92
CA GLN A 74 15.60 -7.73 3.74
C GLN A 74 14.53 -8.76 4.13
N TYR A 75 13.34 -8.31 4.50
CA TYR A 75 12.30 -9.17 5.09
C TYR A 75 11.20 -9.61 4.14
N ALA A 76 11.05 -8.98 2.97
CA ALA A 76 10.09 -9.42 1.97
C ALA A 76 10.40 -10.85 1.50
N THR A 77 9.38 -11.69 1.40
CA THR A 77 9.52 -13.13 1.20
C THR A 77 8.54 -13.65 0.15
N PRO A 78 8.89 -14.70 -0.61
CA PRO A 78 7.95 -15.37 -1.51
C PRO A 78 6.77 -16.02 -0.78
N LEU A 79 6.91 -16.35 0.51
CA LEU A 79 5.81 -16.92 1.30
C LEU A 79 4.61 -15.98 1.40
N HIS A 80 4.85 -14.67 1.37
CA HIS A 80 3.79 -13.65 1.45
C HIS A 80 3.33 -13.16 0.08
N GLN A 81 3.85 -13.75 -0.99
CA GLN A 81 3.51 -13.43 -2.37
C GLN A 81 3.30 -14.74 -3.18
N PRO A 82 2.35 -15.60 -2.77
CA PRO A 82 2.13 -16.91 -3.38
C PRO A 82 1.56 -16.79 -4.80
N ALA A 83 1.53 -17.90 -5.55
CA ALA A 83 1.08 -17.94 -6.94
C ALA A 83 -0.32 -17.34 -7.18
N GLY A 84 -1.22 -17.40 -6.19
CA GLY A 84 -2.54 -16.74 -6.26
C GLY A 84 -2.50 -15.21 -6.42
N GLN A 85 -1.33 -14.60 -6.21
CA GLN A 85 -1.09 -13.16 -6.42
C GLN A 85 -0.72 -12.81 -7.88
N LEU A 86 -0.41 -13.79 -8.72
CA LEU A 86 -0.02 -13.60 -10.12
C LEU A 86 -1.03 -12.77 -10.94
N PRO A 87 -2.36 -12.93 -10.80
CA PRO A 87 -3.32 -12.13 -11.56
C PRO A 87 -3.19 -10.62 -11.36
N TYR A 88 -2.73 -10.18 -10.19
CA TYR A 88 -2.59 -8.76 -9.84
C TYR A 88 -1.30 -8.13 -10.39
N GLN A 89 -0.30 -8.96 -10.73
CA GLN A 89 1.03 -8.49 -11.17
C GLN A 89 0.99 -7.70 -12.49
N ARG A 90 0.04 -8.01 -13.39
CA ARG A 90 -0.03 -7.33 -14.70
C ARG A 90 -0.19 -5.82 -14.52
N ARG A 91 -1.10 -5.40 -13.62
CA ARG A 91 -1.36 -3.99 -13.35
C ARG A 91 -0.17 -3.31 -12.68
N LEU A 92 0.48 -4.00 -11.74
CA LEU A 92 1.65 -3.45 -11.04
C LEU A 92 2.82 -3.23 -11.98
N ARG A 93 3.05 -4.14 -12.94
CA ARG A 93 4.05 -3.94 -14.01
C ARG A 93 3.71 -2.75 -14.91
N GLN A 94 2.43 -2.58 -15.27
CA GLN A 94 2.00 -1.42 -16.06
C GLN A 94 2.26 -0.12 -15.30
N LEU A 95 1.91 -0.06 -14.02
CA LEU A 95 2.23 1.07 -13.15
C LEU A 95 3.75 1.29 -13.06
N HIS A 96 4.53 0.24 -12.88
CA HIS A 96 5.98 0.35 -12.78
C HIS A 96 6.60 0.96 -14.05
N VAL A 97 6.10 0.60 -15.24
CA VAL A 97 6.55 1.16 -16.52
C VAL A 97 6.13 2.62 -16.68
N SER A 98 4.93 3.01 -16.22
CA SER A 98 4.43 4.38 -16.39
C SER A 98 5.07 5.41 -15.45
N LEU A 99 5.66 4.97 -14.33
CA LEU A 99 6.27 5.87 -13.34
C LEU A 99 7.65 6.39 -13.80
N PRO A 100 8.03 7.64 -13.49
CA PRO A 100 9.38 8.15 -13.73
C PRO A 100 10.46 7.28 -13.05
N PRO A 101 11.68 7.12 -13.61
CA PRO A 101 12.71 6.25 -13.04
C PRO A 101 13.06 6.53 -11.57
N GLN A 102 12.99 7.79 -11.14
CA GLN A 102 13.30 8.20 -9.76
C GLN A 102 12.08 8.13 -8.82
N HIS A 103 10.93 7.65 -9.30
CA HIS A 103 9.72 7.63 -8.50
C HIS A 103 9.84 6.66 -7.30
N PRO A 104 9.51 7.09 -6.06
CA PRO A 104 9.81 6.35 -4.83
C PRO A 104 9.11 4.99 -4.73
N LEU A 105 8.00 4.79 -5.45
CA LEU A 105 7.28 3.51 -5.47
C LEU A 105 8.00 2.42 -6.30
N ARG A 106 8.87 2.77 -7.25
CA ARG A 106 9.47 1.80 -8.18
C ARG A 106 10.27 0.66 -7.52
N PRO A 107 11.13 0.94 -6.52
CA PRO A 107 11.84 -0.12 -5.79
C PRO A 107 10.89 -1.12 -5.11
N TYR A 108 9.77 -0.65 -4.58
CA TYR A 108 8.74 -1.49 -3.97
C TYR A 108 8.06 -2.38 -5.02
N LEU A 109 7.64 -1.83 -6.17
CA LEU A 109 7.04 -2.63 -7.25
C LEU A 109 8.01 -3.70 -7.76
N THR A 110 9.31 -3.40 -7.80
CA THR A 110 10.36 -4.36 -8.18
C THR A 110 10.40 -5.57 -7.23
N LEU A 111 10.16 -5.39 -5.92
CA LEU A 111 10.07 -6.53 -4.99
C LEU A 111 8.86 -7.41 -5.30
N LEU A 112 7.70 -6.79 -5.52
CA LEU A 112 6.48 -7.53 -5.85
C LEU A 112 6.66 -8.31 -7.17
N GLU A 113 7.25 -7.69 -8.19
CA GLU A 113 7.55 -8.36 -9.47
C GLU A 113 8.46 -9.58 -9.30
N LYS A 114 9.40 -9.53 -8.36
CA LYS A 114 10.26 -10.65 -7.95
C LYS A 114 9.55 -11.67 -7.05
N GLN A 115 8.23 -11.58 -6.95
CA GLN A 115 7.38 -12.38 -6.06
C GLN A 115 7.84 -12.31 -4.60
N ARG A 116 8.18 -11.11 -4.10
CA ARG A 116 8.50 -10.90 -2.69
C ARG A 116 7.53 -9.90 -2.08
N GLY A 117 6.79 -10.34 -1.07
CA GLY A 117 5.82 -9.53 -0.35
C GLY A 117 6.02 -9.60 1.16
N LEU A 118 5.19 -8.91 1.91
CA LEU A 118 5.18 -8.95 3.37
C LEU A 118 3.79 -8.65 3.91
N LYS A 119 3.28 -9.52 4.78
CA LYS A 119 2.01 -9.31 5.48
C LYS A 119 2.15 -8.20 6.53
N GLN A 120 1.13 -7.36 6.67
CA GLN A 120 1.16 -6.16 7.50
C GLN A 120 1.53 -6.45 8.97
N GLN A 121 1.07 -7.59 9.50
CA GLN A 121 1.35 -8.00 10.88
C GLN A 121 2.84 -8.24 11.17
N TRP A 122 3.68 -8.33 10.14
CA TRP A 122 5.14 -8.47 10.24
C TRP A 122 5.88 -7.17 9.94
N PHE A 123 5.17 -6.05 9.80
CA PHE A 123 5.84 -4.76 9.66
C PHE A 123 6.49 -4.40 10.98
N GLU A 124 7.78 -4.10 10.93
CA GLU A 124 8.55 -3.57 12.05
C GLU A 124 9.35 -2.35 11.59
N GLY A 125 9.89 -1.61 12.57
CA GLY A 125 10.65 -0.40 12.31
C GLY A 125 9.77 0.81 11.95
N GLU A 126 10.41 1.82 11.37
CA GLU A 126 9.75 3.04 10.92
C GLU A 126 8.91 2.79 9.66
N LEU A 127 7.71 3.35 9.65
CA LEU A 127 6.87 3.35 8.45
C LEU A 127 7.00 4.68 7.72
N VAL A 128 7.05 4.61 6.40
CA VAL A 128 7.12 5.73 5.48
C VAL A 128 5.87 5.81 4.62
N ALA A 129 5.45 7.03 4.26
CA ALA A 129 4.39 7.26 3.30
C ALA A 129 4.97 7.31 1.88
N VAL A 130 4.76 6.26 1.10
CA VAL A 130 5.26 6.12 -0.28
C VAL A 130 4.17 6.58 -1.24
N GLY A 131 4.38 7.69 -1.96
CA GLY A 131 3.43 8.18 -2.97
C GLY A 131 3.22 7.17 -4.10
N VAL A 132 1.98 7.08 -4.62
CA VAL A 132 1.63 6.10 -5.67
C VAL A 132 1.34 6.67 -7.06
N GLY A 133 1.39 7.99 -7.22
CA GLY A 133 1.12 8.69 -8.48
C GLY A 133 2.02 9.90 -8.68
#